data_AF-A0A1M5AKR4-F1
#
_entry.id   AF-A0A1M5AKR4-F1
#
_cell.length_a   1.000
_cell.length_b   1.000
_cell.length_c   1.000
_cell.angle_alpha   90.00
_cell.angle_beta   90.00
_cell.angle_gamma   90.00
#
_symmetry.space_group_name_H-M   'P 1'
#
loop_
_entity.id
_entity.type
_entity.pdbx_description
1 polymer ?
#
loop_
_entity_poly.entity_id
_entity_poly.type
_entity_poly.pdbx_seq_one_letter_code
_entity_poly.pdbx_strand_id
1 'polypeptide(L)'
;MNAGEKQISVALGIVFILNSLALFLFPAVGHLLGLSQGQFGMWCAIAIHDTSSVVGAASKYGEEALQVATTVKLARALWIIPVALGTAFLFKSNQNKIQLPYFIGLFILAMLANTFLPVVQFIAPYMVMIAKSGLTLTLFLIGSGLSFKVVRVVGFKPFLQGLILWIAISCASLWVIMSFV
;
A
#
# COMPACT_ATOMS: atom_id res chain seq x y z
N MET A 1 7.22 5.87 -23.57
CA MET A 1 6.97 6.01 -22.11
C MET A 1 7.39 7.41 -21.68
N ASN A 2 6.74 8.45 -22.19
CA ASN A 2 7.05 9.85 -21.85
C ASN A 2 5.78 10.45 -21.22
N ALA A 3 5.53 10.11 -19.95
CA ALA A 3 4.54 10.86 -19.20
C ALA A 3 5.15 12.23 -18.89
N GLY A 4 4.56 13.32 -19.39
CA GLY A 4 4.98 14.66 -19.03
C GLY A 4 4.78 14.89 -17.53
N GLU A 5 5.59 15.73 -16.90
CA GLU A 5 5.55 16.01 -15.44
C GLU A 5 4.14 16.32 -14.92
N LYS A 6 3.30 16.93 -15.77
CA LYS A 6 1.88 17.19 -15.49
C LYS A 6 1.06 15.90 -15.28
N GLN A 7 1.29 14.85 -16.08
CA GLN A 7 0.58 13.58 -15.96
C GLN A 7 1.00 12.82 -14.71
N ILE A 8 2.29 12.86 -14.35
CA ILE A 8 2.80 12.31 -13.10
C ILE A 8 2.15 13.02 -11.91
N SER A 9 2.08 14.35 -11.96
CA SER A 9 1.44 15.17 -10.91
C SER A 9 -0.06 14.88 -10.77
N VAL A 10 -0.78 14.72 -11.89
CA VAL A 10 -2.20 14.32 -11.89
C VAL A 10 -2.38 12.93 -11.28
N ALA A 11 -1.57 11.95 -11.69
CA ALA A 11 -1.66 10.59 -11.16
C ALA A 11 -1.39 10.55 -9.65
N LEU A 12 -0.34 11.22 -9.19
CA LEU A 12 -0.04 11.35 -7.76
C LEU A 12 -1.19 12.02 -7.00
N GLY A 13 -1.76 13.09 -7.54
CA GLY A 13 -2.90 13.78 -6.93
C GLY A 13 -4.13 12.87 -6.76
N ILE A 14 -4.48 12.09 -7.79
CA ILE A 14 -5.59 11.12 -7.72
C ILE A 14 -5.32 10.10 -6.61
N VAL A 15 -4.12 9.51 -6.61
CA VAL A 15 -3.73 8.48 -5.62
C VAL A 15 -3.83 9.04 -4.21
N PHE A 16 -3.29 10.23 -3.94
CA PHE A 16 -3.37 10.84 -2.61
C PHE A 16 -4.80 11.12 -2.16
N ILE A 17 -5.66 11.62 -3.05
CA ILE A 17 -7.06 11.90 -2.72
C ILE A 17 -7.81 10.60 -2.39
N LEU A 18 -7.73 9.60 -3.27
CA LEU A 18 -8.43 8.32 -3.08
C LEU A 18 -7.92 7.58 -1.83
N ASN A 19 -6.62 7.60 -1.59
CA ASN A 19 -6.03 7.02 -0.37
C ASN A 19 -6.49 7.72 0.90
N SER A 20 -6.60 9.05 0.87
CA SER A 20 -7.08 9.81 2.03
C SER A 20 -8.53 9.45 2.34
N LEU A 21 -9.36 9.30 1.32
CA LEU A 21 -10.72 8.77 1.48
C LEU A 21 -10.71 7.34 2.03
N ALA A 22 -9.80 6.49 1.55
CA ALA A 22 -9.68 5.10 1.97
C ALA A 22 -9.46 4.95 3.49
N LEU A 23 -8.63 5.82 4.09
CA LEU A 23 -8.33 5.81 5.53
C LEU A 23 -9.58 5.92 6.42
N PHE A 24 -10.64 6.55 5.93
CA PHE A 24 -11.90 6.71 6.65
C PHE A 24 -12.95 5.71 6.18
N LEU A 25 -13.10 5.56 4.86
CA LEU A 25 -14.14 4.72 4.27
C LEU A 25 -13.93 3.24 4.54
N PHE A 26 -12.70 2.74 4.43
CA PHE A 26 -12.45 1.30 4.59
C PHE A 26 -12.78 0.83 6.01
N PRO A 27 -12.22 1.40 7.08
CA PRO A 27 -12.56 0.97 8.44
C PRO A 27 -14.07 1.09 8.74
N ALA A 28 -14.72 2.16 8.28
CA ALA A 28 -16.15 2.35 8.46
C ALA A 28 -16.95 1.23 7.77
N VAL A 29 -16.69 0.95 6.49
CA VAL A 29 -17.35 -0.12 5.75
C VAL A 29 -17.03 -1.50 6.34
N GLY A 30 -15.77 -1.74 6.73
CA GLY A 30 -15.36 -2.99 7.36
C GLY A 30 -16.08 -3.26 8.68
N HIS A 31 -16.32 -2.24 9.50
CA HIS A 31 -17.10 -2.39 10.73
C HIS A 31 -18.60 -2.58 10.44
N LEU A 32 -19.16 -1.85 9.47
CA LEU A 32 -20.56 -2.00 9.06
C LEU A 32 -20.86 -3.40 8.53
N LEU A 33 -19.91 -4.01 7.82
CA LEU A 33 -20.04 -5.37 7.30
C LEU A 33 -19.59 -6.46 8.30
N GLY A 34 -19.09 -6.08 9.48
CA GLY A 34 -18.65 -7.02 10.50
C GLY A 34 -17.48 -7.91 10.07
N LEU A 35 -16.57 -7.39 9.25
CA LEU A 35 -15.43 -8.18 8.74
C LEU A 35 -14.51 -8.64 9.88
N SER A 36 -13.91 -9.82 9.74
CA SER A 36 -12.81 -10.21 10.63
C SER A 36 -11.57 -9.35 10.36
N GLN A 37 -10.65 -9.27 11.32
CA GLN A 37 -9.40 -8.52 11.13
C GLN A 37 -8.57 -9.07 9.95
N GLY A 38 -8.52 -10.39 9.78
CA GLY A 38 -7.87 -11.02 8.63
C GLY A 38 -8.51 -10.66 7.29
N GLN A 39 -9.85 -10.73 7.19
CA GLN A 39 -10.59 -10.34 5.98
C GLN A 39 -10.37 -8.86 5.64
N PHE A 40 -10.47 -7.99 6.64
CA PHE A 40 -10.24 -6.55 6.47
C PHE A 40 -8.80 -6.26 6.02
N GLY A 41 -7.81 -6.90 6.65
CA GLY A 41 -6.40 -6.75 6.30
C GLY A 41 -6.12 -7.13 4.85
N MET A 42 -6.67 -8.26 4.38
CA MET A 42 -6.56 -8.65 2.97
C MET A 42 -7.26 -7.68 2.03
N TRP A 43 -8.47 -7.24 2.38
CA TRP A 43 -9.25 -6.33 1.56
C TRP A 43 -8.53 -4.99 1.36
N CYS A 44 -8.04 -4.38 2.45
CA CYS A 44 -7.24 -3.16 2.39
C CYS A 44 -5.98 -3.36 1.54
N ALA A 45 -5.24 -4.45 1.71
CA ALA A 45 -4.00 -4.68 0.97
C ALA A 45 -4.19 -4.84 -0.54
N ILE A 46 -5.37 -5.32 -0.97
CA ILE A 46 -5.72 -5.46 -2.39
C ILE A 46 -6.23 -4.14 -2.97
N ALA A 47 -7.20 -3.51 -2.29
CA ALA A 47 -7.98 -2.41 -2.83
C ALA A 47 -7.34 -1.02 -2.67
N ILE A 48 -6.50 -0.82 -1.65
CA ILE A 48 -5.80 0.45 -1.44
C ILE A 48 -4.44 0.37 -2.14
N HIS A 49 -4.15 1.35 -3.00
CA HIS A 49 -2.99 1.29 -3.89
C HIS A 49 -1.67 1.64 -3.20
N ASP A 50 -1.70 2.48 -2.17
CA ASP A 50 -0.51 2.89 -1.43
C ASP A 50 -0.31 2.13 -0.12
N THR A 51 0.95 1.81 0.19
CA THR A 51 1.31 1.05 1.39
C THR A 51 1.07 1.86 2.66
N SER A 52 1.40 3.15 2.69
CA SER A 52 1.21 3.96 3.91
C SER A 52 -0.27 4.05 4.29
N SER A 53 -1.12 4.15 3.29
CA SER A 53 -2.58 4.24 3.46
C SER A 53 -3.21 2.90 3.86
N VAL A 54 -2.70 1.78 3.33
CA VAL A 54 -3.07 0.43 3.81
C VAL A 54 -2.74 0.27 5.28
N VAL A 55 -1.50 0.58 5.65
CA VAL A 55 -1.02 0.41 7.03
C VAL A 55 -1.80 1.32 7.98
N GLY A 56 -2.14 2.54 7.55
CA GLY A 56 -2.98 3.47 8.32
C GLY A 56 -4.43 3.01 8.51
N ALA A 57 -5.06 2.46 7.47
CA ALA A 57 -6.42 1.93 7.57
C ALA A 57 -6.47 0.65 8.43
N ALA A 58 -5.51 -0.26 8.21
CA ALA A 58 -5.40 -1.52 8.92
C ALA A 58 -5.05 -1.34 10.40
N SER A 59 -4.14 -0.41 10.73
CA SER A 59 -3.79 -0.11 12.13
C SER A 59 -4.98 0.42 12.93
N LYS A 60 -5.89 1.17 12.29
CA LYS A 60 -7.12 1.66 12.91
C LYS A 60 -8.12 0.53 13.19
N TYR A 61 -8.09 -0.54 12.39
CA TYR A 61 -9.01 -1.67 12.52
C TYR A 61 -8.54 -2.72 13.52
N GLY A 62 -7.23 -2.97 13.61
CA GLY A 62 -6.63 -3.82 14.64
C GLY A 62 -5.23 -4.32 14.29
N GLU A 63 -4.56 -4.92 15.28
CA GLU A 63 -3.17 -5.40 15.14
C GLU A 63 -3.04 -6.57 14.15
N GLU A 64 -4.01 -7.51 14.15
CA GLU A 64 -3.99 -8.63 13.20
C GLU A 64 -4.23 -8.13 11.78
N ALA A 65 -5.17 -7.20 11.59
CA ALA A 65 -5.43 -6.57 10.30
C ALA A 65 -4.17 -5.89 9.75
N LEU A 66 -3.46 -5.15 10.62
CA LEU A 66 -2.20 -4.51 10.28
C LEU A 66 -1.12 -5.51 9.84
N GLN A 67 -0.97 -6.62 10.57
CA GLN A 67 0.00 -7.67 10.25
C GLN A 67 -0.32 -8.33 8.90
N VAL A 68 -1.59 -8.72 8.69
CA VAL A 68 -2.05 -9.35 7.46
C VAL A 68 -1.87 -8.40 6.29
N ALA A 69 -2.35 -7.16 6.41
CA ALA A 69 -2.30 -6.18 5.33
C ALA A 69 -0.86 -5.86 4.89
N THR A 70 0.03 -5.67 5.88
CA THR A 70 1.45 -5.38 5.64
C THR A 70 2.14 -6.58 4.97
N THR A 71 1.86 -7.79 5.46
CA THR A 71 2.41 -9.03 4.89
C THR A 71 1.99 -9.20 3.44
N VAL A 72 0.71 -9.04 3.12
CA VAL A 72 0.20 -9.16 1.75
C VAL A 72 0.81 -8.09 0.83
N LYS A 73 0.91 -6.83 1.28
CA LYS A 73 1.54 -5.74 0.51
C LYS A 73 3.01 -6.03 0.21
N LEU A 74 3.77 -6.46 1.22
CA LEU A 74 5.19 -6.74 1.07
C LEU A 74 5.44 -8.00 0.24
N ALA A 75 4.64 -9.05 0.41
CA ALA A 75 4.70 -10.24 -0.44
C ALA A 75 4.51 -9.89 -1.92
N ARG A 76 3.56 -9.00 -2.26
CA ARG A 76 3.40 -8.50 -3.64
C ARG A 76 4.59 -7.67 -4.12
N ALA A 77 5.19 -6.88 -3.24
CA ALA A 77 6.40 -6.12 -3.57
C ALA A 77 7.61 -7.04 -3.82
N LEU A 78 7.74 -8.13 -3.07
CA LEU A 78 8.76 -9.16 -3.26
C LEU A 78 8.71 -9.79 -4.66
N TRP A 79 7.51 -9.95 -5.25
CA TRP A 79 7.32 -10.46 -6.61
C TRP A 79 8.00 -9.60 -7.69
N ILE A 80 8.37 -8.35 -7.40
CA ILE A 80 9.16 -7.51 -8.31
C ILE A 80 10.50 -8.19 -8.62
N ILE A 81 11.16 -8.83 -7.65
CA ILE A 81 12.46 -9.51 -7.85
C ILE A 81 12.36 -10.64 -8.89
N PRO A 82 11.54 -11.69 -8.69
CA PRO A 82 11.48 -12.82 -9.62
C PRO A 82 10.96 -12.39 -10.99
N VAL A 83 9.98 -11.48 -11.06
CA VAL A 83 9.48 -10.99 -12.35
C VAL A 83 10.57 -10.21 -13.08
N ALA A 84 11.29 -9.32 -12.41
CA ALA A 84 12.34 -8.55 -13.04
C ALA A 84 13.49 -9.43 -13.53
N LEU A 85 13.96 -10.38 -12.71
CA LEU A 85 15.00 -11.34 -13.10
C LEU A 85 14.54 -12.26 -14.25
N GLY A 86 13.31 -12.78 -14.18
CA GLY A 86 12.72 -13.62 -15.21
C GLY A 86 12.59 -12.89 -16.53
N THR A 87 12.12 -11.63 -16.52
CA THR A 87 12.05 -10.80 -17.73
C THR A 87 13.42 -10.50 -18.31
N ALA A 88 14.45 -10.21 -17.49
CA ALA A 88 15.79 -9.96 -18.00
C ALA A 88 16.48 -11.22 -18.57
N PHE A 89 16.14 -12.40 -18.04
CA PHE A 89 16.63 -13.67 -18.55
C PHE A 89 15.96 -14.05 -19.88
N LEU A 90 14.64 -13.90 -19.99
CA LEU A 90 13.85 -14.22 -21.19
C LEU A 90 14.06 -13.19 -22.30
N PHE A 91 14.00 -11.91 -21.96
CA PHE A 91 14.28 -10.80 -22.84
C PHE A 91 15.72 -10.37 -22.59
N LYS A 92 16.65 -10.96 -23.35
CA LYS A 92 18.09 -10.69 -23.33
C LYS A 92 18.38 -9.23 -23.74
N SER A 93 17.96 -8.28 -22.91
CA SER A 93 18.06 -6.85 -23.13
C SER A 93 19.44 -6.41 -22.69
N ASN A 94 20.33 -6.24 -23.66
CA ASN A 94 21.74 -5.88 -23.44
C ASN A 94 21.93 -4.43 -22.95
N GLN A 95 20.87 -3.73 -22.53
CA GLN A 95 20.92 -2.29 -22.24
C GLN A 95 20.18 -1.82 -20.99
N ASN A 96 19.36 -2.64 -20.31
CA ASN A 96 18.63 -2.20 -19.12
C ASN A 96 19.11 -2.92 -17.86
N LYS A 97 19.86 -2.20 -17.01
CA LYS A 97 20.15 -2.64 -15.63
C LYS A 97 18.83 -2.74 -14.88
N ILE A 98 18.53 -3.91 -14.35
CA ILE A 98 17.39 -4.12 -13.46
C ILE A 98 17.62 -3.29 -12.19
N GLN A 99 16.78 -2.29 -11.96
CA GLN A 99 16.81 -1.52 -10.72
C GLN A 99 15.86 -2.16 -9.72
N LEU A 100 16.39 -3.07 -8.90
CA LEU A 100 15.63 -3.62 -7.80
C LEU A 100 15.46 -2.55 -6.70
N PRO A 101 14.23 -2.30 -6.21
CA PRO A 101 14.03 -1.38 -5.11
C PRO A 101 14.78 -1.84 -3.85
N TYR A 102 15.65 -0.99 -3.33
CA TYR A 102 16.49 -1.30 -2.16
C TYR A 102 15.67 -1.73 -0.93
N PHE A 103 14.44 -1.24 -0.79
CA PHE A 103 13.57 -1.57 0.34
C PHE A 103 13.26 -3.08 0.43
N ILE A 104 13.26 -3.80 -0.69
CA ILE A 104 12.99 -5.24 -0.68
C ILE A 104 14.13 -5.99 0.00
N GLY A 105 15.38 -5.60 -0.27
CA GLY A 105 16.56 -6.18 0.39
C GLY A 105 16.56 -5.90 1.90
N LEU A 106 16.22 -4.66 2.29
CA LEU A 106 16.07 -4.28 3.69
C LEU A 106 14.95 -5.08 4.38
N PHE A 107 13.82 -5.30 3.70
CA PHE A 107 12.72 -6.10 4.23
C PHE A 107 13.14 -7.55 4.48
N ILE A 108 13.81 -8.19 3.51
CA ILE A 108 14.31 -9.56 3.64
C ILE A 108 15.30 -9.64 4.80
N LEU A 109 16.25 -8.69 4.90
CA LEU A 109 17.23 -8.67 5.97
C LEU A 109 16.57 -8.51 7.34
N ALA A 110 15.62 -7.58 7.47
CA ALA A 110 14.86 -7.37 8.70
C ALA A 110 14.04 -8.62 9.10
N MET A 111 13.42 -9.29 8.13
CA MET A 111 12.70 -10.54 8.35
C MET A 111 13.64 -11.65 8.84
N LEU A 112 14.78 -11.85 8.18
CA LEU A 112 15.79 -12.83 8.59
C LEU A 112 16.34 -12.52 9.98
N ALA A 113 16.63 -11.25 10.26
CA ALA A 113 17.09 -10.81 11.57
C ALA A 113 16.03 -11.10 12.65
N ASN A 114 14.77 -10.75 12.41
CA ASN A 114 13.68 -11.01 13.36
C ASN A 114 13.45 -12.52 13.61
N THR A 115 13.64 -13.35 12.59
CA THR A 115 13.45 -14.81 12.69
C THR A 115 14.63 -15.53 13.35
N PHE A 116 15.87 -15.16 13.02
CA PHE A 116 17.07 -15.91 13.45
C PHE A 116 17.82 -15.28 14.62
N LEU A 117 17.62 -14.01 14.93
CA LEU A 117 18.32 -13.31 16.01
C LEU A 117 17.35 -13.03 17.18
N PRO A 118 17.42 -13.78 18.29
CA PRO A 118 16.51 -13.59 19.43
C PRO A 118 16.57 -12.18 20.04
N VAL A 119 17.74 -11.52 19.95
CA VAL A 119 17.93 -10.13 20.42
C VAL A 119 16.96 -9.14 19.75
N VAL A 120 16.54 -9.41 18.51
CA VAL A 120 15.63 -8.54 17.76
C VAL A 120 14.24 -8.55 18.39
N GLN A 121 13.80 -9.65 19.01
CA GLN A 121 12.48 -9.75 19.64
C GLN A 121 12.32 -8.78 20.83
N PHE A 122 13.41 -8.43 21.52
CA PHE A 122 13.41 -7.45 22.61
C PHE A 122 13.33 -6.00 22.10
N ILE A 123 13.90 -5.72 20.93
CA ILE A 123 13.99 -4.36 20.36
C ILE A 123 12.81 -4.08 19.42
N ALA A 124 12.24 -5.12 18.79
CA ALA A 124 11.16 -5.03 17.82
C ALA A 124 9.93 -4.25 18.31
N PRO A 125 9.44 -4.41 19.56
CA PRO A 125 8.29 -3.65 20.05
C PRO A 125 8.53 -2.13 20.04
N TYR A 126 9.72 -1.69 20.45
CA TYR A 126 10.10 -0.27 20.43
C TYR A 126 10.23 0.25 19.00
N MET A 127 10.83 -0.54 18.10
CA MET A 127 10.90 -0.21 16.67
C MET A 127 9.52 -0.08 16.03
N VAL A 128 8.59 -0.99 16.34
CA VAL A 128 7.21 -0.95 15.87
C VAL A 128 6.50 0.29 16.39
N MET A 129 6.69 0.66 17.66
CA MET A 129 6.13 1.89 18.23
C MET A 129 6.62 3.13 17.48
N ILE A 130 7.94 3.25 17.27
CA ILE A 130 8.54 4.36 16.51
C ILE A 130 8.00 4.39 15.07
N ALA A 131 7.89 3.23 14.42
CA ALA A 131 7.36 3.12 13.06
C ALA A 131 5.89 3.56 12.98
N LYS A 132 5.04 3.15 13.93
CA LYS A 132 3.62 3.59 14.00
C LYS A 132 3.50 5.10 14.21
N SER A 133 4.33 5.68 15.08
CA SER A 133 4.38 7.12 15.30
C SER A 133 4.84 7.88 14.06
N GLY A 134 5.92 7.42 13.41
CA GLY A 134 6.43 8.00 12.17
C GLY A 134 5.44 7.91 11.00
N LEU A 135 4.70 6.80 10.91
CA LEU A 135 3.63 6.64 9.94
C LEU A 135 2.50 7.64 10.21
N THR A 136 2.08 7.80 11.46
CA THR A 136 1.04 8.75 11.84
C THR A 136 1.45 10.18 11.47
N LEU A 137 2.71 10.55 11.73
CA LEU A 137 3.27 11.83 11.31
C LEU A 137 3.27 11.97 9.78
N THR A 138 3.65 10.91 9.06
CA THR A 138 3.66 10.90 7.58
C THR A 138 2.26 11.11 7.02
N LEU A 139 1.25 10.43 7.55
CA LEU A 139 -0.14 10.59 7.15
C LEU A 139 -0.66 12.00 7.46
N PHE A 140 -0.28 12.57 8.61
CA PHE A 140 -0.58 13.96 8.95
C PHE A 140 0.05 14.95 7.95
N LEU A 141 1.31 14.75 7.57
CA LEU A 141 2.00 15.60 6.59
C LEU A 141 1.41 15.44 5.19
N ILE A 142 1.04 14.24 4.76
CA ILE A 142 0.31 13.99 3.50
C ILE A 142 -1.03 14.75 3.53
N GLY A 143 -1.78 14.64 4.63
CA GLY A 143 -3.02 15.38 4.84
C GLY A 143 -2.83 16.90 4.78
N SER A 144 -1.76 17.40 5.40
CA SER A 144 -1.41 18.83 5.37
C SER A 144 -0.92 19.30 3.99
N GLY A 145 -0.29 18.41 3.22
CA GLY A 145 0.20 18.65 1.87
C GLY A 145 -0.88 18.57 0.77
N LEU A 146 -2.04 17.98 1.07
CA LEU A 146 -3.23 17.99 0.22
C LEU A 146 -3.81 19.41 0.14
N SER A 147 -3.15 20.28 -0.62
CA SER A 147 -3.67 21.60 -0.91
C SER A 147 -4.79 21.53 -1.95
N PHE A 148 -5.71 22.50 -1.88
CA PHE A 148 -6.74 22.74 -2.90
C PHE A 148 -6.15 22.86 -4.31
N LYS A 149 -4.86 23.25 -4.43
CA LYS A 149 -4.12 23.36 -5.68
C LYS A 149 -3.86 21.99 -6.32
N VAL A 150 -3.53 20.97 -5.53
CA VAL A 150 -3.31 19.59 -6.02
C VAL A 150 -4.62 19.01 -6.56
N VAL A 151 -5.72 19.20 -5.83
CA VAL A 151 -7.07 18.77 -6.25
C VAL A 151 -7.47 19.45 -7.56
N ARG A 152 -7.15 20.73 -7.73
CA ARG A 152 -7.49 21.50 -8.94
C ARG A 152 -6.71 21.06 -10.19
N VAL A 153 -5.51 20.52 -10.03
CA VAL A 153 -4.65 20.07 -11.14
C VAL A 153 -5.11 18.72 -11.71
N VAL A 154 -5.74 17.87 -10.90
CA VAL A 154 -6.12 16.50 -11.23
C VAL A 154 -7.12 16.40 -12.41
N GLY A 155 -7.97 17.42 -12.59
CA GLY A 155 -8.99 17.43 -13.65
C GLY A 155 -10.10 16.40 -13.43
N PHE A 156 -11.31 16.70 -13.90
CA PHE A 156 -12.48 15.87 -13.62
C PHE A 156 -12.44 14.50 -14.31
N LYS A 157 -12.08 14.45 -15.60
CA LYS A 157 -12.08 13.19 -16.38
C LYS A 157 -11.09 12.14 -15.82
N PRO A 158 -9.81 12.48 -15.55
CA PRO A 158 -8.87 11.52 -14.99
C PRO A 158 -9.26 11.06 -13.58
N PHE A 159 -9.77 11.97 -12.74
CA PHE A 159 -10.26 11.63 -11.42
C PHE A 159 -11.39 10.61 -11.47
N LEU A 160 -12.40 10.83 -12.31
CA LEU A 160 -13.54 9.94 -12.43
C LEU A 160 -13.13 8.53 -12.90
N GLN A 161 -12.19 8.44 -13.83
CA GLN A 161 -11.62 7.15 -14.25
C GLN A 161 -10.93 6.43 -13.10
N GLY A 162 -10.08 7.14 -12.35
CA GLY A 162 -9.43 6.58 -11.16
C GLY A 162 -10.43 6.12 -10.10
N LEU A 163 -11.46 6.92 -9.84
CA LEU A 163 -12.52 6.61 -8.89
C LEU A 163 -13.32 5.36 -9.30
N ILE A 164 -13.72 5.26 -10.56
CA ILE A 164 -14.46 4.10 -11.07
C ILE A 164 -13.63 2.82 -10.95
N LEU A 165 -12.36 2.87 -11.35
CA LEU A 165 -11.45 1.73 -11.23
C LEU A 165 -11.25 1.33 -9.77
N TRP A 166 -11.07 2.33 -8.89
CA TRP A 166 -10.89 2.09 -7.46
C TRP A 166 -12.13 1.46 -6.82
N ILE A 167 -13.33 1.95 -7.14
CA ILE A 167 -14.59 1.35 -6.68
C ILE A 167 -14.73 -0.07 -7.24
N ALA A 168 -14.48 -0.28 -8.53
CA ALA A 168 -14.61 -1.59 -9.15
C ALA A 168 -13.69 -2.63 -8.49
N ILE A 169 -12.41 -2.28 -8.28
CA ILE A 169 -11.44 -3.16 -7.60
C ILE A 169 -11.84 -3.37 -6.14
N SER A 170 -12.27 -2.31 -5.43
CA SER A 170 -12.68 -2.40 -4.02
C SER A 170 -13.89 -3.31 -3.83
N CYS A 171 -14.93 -3.17 -4.67
CA CYS A 171 -16.12 -4.00 -4.60
C CYS A 171 -15.85 -5.43 -5.05
N ALA A 172 -15.12 -5.64 -6.15
CA ALA A 172 -14.79 -6.98 -6.63
C ALA A 172 -13.95 -7.75 -5.62
N SER A 173 -12.91 -7.14 -5.06
CA SER A 173 -12.08 -7.77 -4.04
C SER A 173 -12.85 -8.04 -2.74
N LEU A 174 -13.72 -7.13 -2.31
CA LEU A 174 -14.58 -7.34 -1.14
C LEU A 174 -15.49 -8.55 -1.34
N TRP A 175 -16.14 -8.62 -2.51
CA TRP A 175 -17.04 -9.71 -2.83
C TRP A 175 -16.32 -11.07 -2.83
N VAL A 176 -15.12 -11.13 -3.41
CA VAL A 176 -14.29 -12.34 -3.38
C VAL A 176 -13.95 -12.73 -1.95
N ILE A 177 -13.53 -11.77 -1.12
CA ILE A 177 -13.16 -12.04 0.27
C ILE A 177 -14.38 -12.56 1.05
N MET A 178 -15.53 -11.88 0.97
CA MET A 178 -16.73 -12.33 1.69
C MET A 178 -17.27 -13.68 1.23
N SER A 179 -16.99 -14.08 -0.02
CA SER A 179 -17.49 -15.35 -0.57
C SER A 179 -16.55 -16.53 -0.36
N PHE A 180 -15.24 -16.29 -0.28
CA PHE A 180 -14.22 -17.36 -0.34
C PHE A 180 -13.25 -17.37 0.86
N VAL A 181 -13.28 -16.38 1.75
CA VAL A 181 -12.40 -16.25 2.92
C VAL A 181 -13.24 -16.16 4.18
#